data_AF-A0A067D9D5-F1
#
_entry.id   AF-A0A067D9D5-F1
#
_cell.length_a   1.000
_cell.length_b   1.000
_cell.length_c   1.000
_cell.angle_alpha   90.00
_cell.angle_beta   90.00
_cell.angle_gamma   90.00
#
_symmetry.space_group_name_H-M   'P 1'
#
loop_
_entity.id
_entity.type
_entity.pdbx_description
1 polymer ?
#
loop_
_entity_poly.entity_id
_entity_poly.type
_entity_poly.pdbx_seq_one_letter_code
_entity_poly.pdbx_strand_id
1 'polypeptide(L)'
;MGNILQISISCDGAIFNRCLDCFLGKAAYIRNLQENVIALETELVKLIEAKNDVMARVVNAERQPMMTRLNKVQGWLSRVDAVKAEADELIRHGSQEIEKLCLGGYCSKNCHSSYKLGKQVAKKLRD
;
A
#
# COMPACT_ATOMS: atom_id res chain seq x y z
N MET A 1 -38.31 37.02 -10.21
CA MET A 1 -37.02 37.17 -10.90
C MET A 1 -35.98 36.39 -10.12
N GLY A 2 -35.63 35.20 -10.59
CA GLY A 2 -34.63 34.35 -9.94
C GLY A 2 -34.00 33.47 -11.01
N ASN A 3 -32.98 33.99 -11.68
CA ASN A 3 -32.25 33.26 -12.71
C ASN A 3 -31.26 32.33 -12.00
N ILE A 4 -31.65 31.06 -11.82
CA ILE A 4 -30.69 30.01 -11.48
C ILE A 4 -29.85 29.85 -12.74
N LEU A 5 -28.65 30.44 -12.72
CA LEU A 5 -27.62 30.14 -13.70
C LEU A 5 -27.31 28.65 -13.57
N GLN A 6 -28.00 27.85 -14.37
CA GLN A 6 -27.69 26.45 -14.60
C GLN A 6 -26.32 26.44 -15.27
N ILE A 7 -25.26 26.38 -14.47
CA ILE A 7 -23.93 26.04 -14.96
C ILE A 7 -24.01 24.55 -15.28
N SER A 8 -24.53 24.22 -16.47
CA SER A 8 -24.36 22.89 -17.04
C SER A 8 -22.88 22.74 -17.36
N ILE A 9 -22.11 22.25 -16.37
CA ILE A 9 -20.76 21.74 -16.60
C ILE A 9 -20.94 20.43 -17.38
N SER A 10 -21.15 20.54 -18.69
CA SER A 10 -20.92 19.41 -19.57
C SER A 10 -19.42 19.17 -19.56
N CYS A 11 -18.99 18.28 -18.65
CA CYS A 11 -17.69 17.63 -18.71
C CYS A 11 -17.67 16.76 -19.96
N ASP A 12 -16.70 16.96 -20.85
CA ASP A 12 -16.46 16.01 -21.95
C ASP A 12 -16.20 14.63 -21.33
N GLY A 13 -17.09 13.67 -21.61
CA GLY A 13 -17.15 12.38 -20.93
C GLY A 13 -15.85 11.59 -21.04
N ALA A 14 -15.08 11.77 -22.12
CA ALA A 14 -13.82 11.05 -22.32
C ALA A 14 -12.71 11.49 -21.34
N ILE A 15 -12.58 12.80 -21.09
CA ILE A 15 -11.55 13.33 -20.17
C ILE A 15 -11.96 13.06 -18.71
N PHE A 16 -13.25 13.19 -18.41
CA PHE A 16 -13.81 12.85 -17.10
C PHE A 16 -13.63 11.36 -16.78
N ASN A 17 -13.95 10.47 -17.73
CA ASN A 17 -13.74 9.03 -17.59
C ASN A 17 -12.26 8.70 -17.38
N ARG A 18 -11.34 9.30 -18.14
CA ARG A 18 -9.90 9.08 -17.96
C ARG A 18 -9.40 9.49 -16.57
N CYS A 19 -9.91 10.58 -16.00
CA CYS A 19 -9.54 11.00 -14.64
C CYS A 19 -10.23 10.17 -13.56
N LEU A 20 -11.44 9.65 -13.79
CA LEU A 20 -12.07 8.64 -12.93
C LEU A 20 -11.30 7.31 -12.95
N ASP A 21 -10.90 6.82 -14.12
CA ASP A 21 -10.16 5.57 -14.26
C ASP A 21 -8.80 5.65 -13.54
N CYS A 22 -8.12 6.79 -13.65
CA CYS A 22 -6.88 7.05 -12.93
C CYS A 22 -7.09 7.09 -11.40
N PHE A 23 -8.21 7.65 -10.93
CA PHE A 23 -8.59 7.64 -9.52
C PHE A 23 -8.88 6.22 -9.03
N LEU A 24 -9.71 5.48 -9.75
CA LEU A 24 -10.16 4.13 -9.39
C LEU A 24 -8.99 3.14 -9.39
N GLY A 25 -8.10 3.20 -10.38
CA GLY A 25 -6.92 2.36 -10.45
C GLY A 25 -5.97 2.58 -9.26
N LYS A 26 -5.75 3.84 -8.87
CA LYS A 26 -4.93 4.16 -7.69
C LYS A 26 -5.61 3.79 -6.38
N ALA A 27 -6.93 3.98 -6.26
CA ALA A 27 -7.69 3.55 -5.08
C ALA A 27 -7.65 2.02 -4.91
N ALA A 28 -7.76 1.26 -6.01
CA ALA A 28 -7.60 -0.19 -6.01
C ALA A 28 -6.18 -0.61 -5.60
N TYR A 29 -5.15 0.09 -6.09
CA TYR A 29 -3.76 -0.15 -5.69
C TYR A 29 -3.52 0.10 -4.19
N ILE A 30 -4.01 1.22 -3.65
CA ILE A 30 -3.89 1.54 -2.21
C ILE A 30 -4.58 0.47 -1.36
N ARG A 31 -5.81 0.07 -1.73
CA ARG A 31 -6.54 -0.99 -1.03
C ARG A 31 -5.76 -2.30 -1.05
N ASN A 32 -5.24 -2.71 -2.20
CA ASN A 32 -4.44 -3.92 -2.33
C ASN A 32 -3.13 -3.83 -1.51
N LEU A 33 -2.49 -2.67 -1.47
CA LEU A 33 -1.31 -2.44 -0.64
C LEU A 33 -1.66 -2.55 0.86
N GLN A 34 -2.77 -1.95 1.30
CA GLN A 34 -3.28 -2.07 2.67
C GLN A 34 -3.56 -3.54 3.05
N GLU A 35 -4.29 -4.26 2.20
CA GLU A 35 -4.59 -5.69 2.41
C GLU A 35 -3.32 -6.53 2.50
N ASN A 36 -2.32 -6.28 1.64
CA ASN A 36 -1.04 -6.98 1.68
C ASN A 36 -0.20 -6.66 2.93
N VAL A 37 -0.18 -5.40 3.38
CA VAL A 37 0.54 -5.02 4.62
C VAL A 37 -0.09 -5.72 5.82
N ILE A 38 -1.42 -5.74 5.93
CA ILE A 38 -2.14 -6.44 7.01
C ILE A 38 -1.88 -7.95 6.97
N ALA A 39 -1.89 -8.55 5.78
CA ALA A 39 -1.59 -9.97 5.62
C ALA A 39 -0.15 -10.29 6.03
N LEU A 40 0.81 -9.44 5.65
CA LEU A 40 2.22 -9.58 6.00
C LEU A 40 2.43 -9.45 7.51
N GLU A 41 1.82 -8.47 8.18
CA GLU A 41 1.84 -8.33 9.64
C GLU A 41 1.30 -9.60 10.33
N THR A 42 0.17 -10.12 9.83
CA THR A 42 -0.47 -11.31 10.39
C THR A 42 0.43 -12.54 10.28
N GLU A 43 1.03 -12.78 9.11
CA GLU A 43 1.95 -13.92 8.93
C GLU A 43 3.26 -13.73 9.70
N LEU A 44 3.75 -12.49 9.85
CA LEU A 44 4.92 -12.20 10.67
C LEU A 44 4.69 -12.54 12.14
N VAL A 45 3.51 -12.22 12.70
CA VAL A 45 3.14 -12.59 14.08
C VAL A 45 3.18 -14.11 14.25
N LYS A 46 2.53 -14.87 13.35
CA LYS A 46 2.55 -16.34 13.40
C LYS A 46 3.97 -16.92 13.34
N LEU A 47 4.82 -16.33 12.50
CA LEU A 47 6.22 -16.75 12.38
C LEU A 47 7.01 -16.50 13.68
N ILE A 48 6.77 -15.38 14.35
CA ILE A 48 7.37 -15.05 15.64
C ILE A 48 6.90 -16.02 16.72
N GLU A 49 5.61 -16.33 16.78
CA GLU A 49 5.05 -17.34 17.69
C GLU A 49 5.71 -18.70 17.49
N ALA A 50 5.78 -19.18 16.24
CA ALA A 50 6.46 -20.43 15.90
C ALA A 50 7.95 -20.42 16.28
N LYS A 51 8.64 -19.29 16.07
CA LYS A 51 10.03 -19.11 16.52
C LYS A 51 10.15 -19.25 18.03
N ASN A 52 9.27 -18.59 18.78
CA ASN A 52 9.27 -18.62 20.24
C ASN A 52 9.02 -20.03 20.78
N ASP A 53 8.09 -20.77 20.18
CA ASP A 53 7.82 -22.16 20.55
C ASP A 53 9.01 -23.08 20.29
N VAL A 54 9.63 -22.96 19.12
CA VAL A 54 10.86 -23.71 18.80
C VAL A 54 11.96 -23.35 19.80
N MET A 55 12.15 -22.07 20.11
CA MET A 55 13.14 -21.63 21.08
C MET A 55 12.89 -22.16 22.48
N ALA A 56 11.65 -22.16 22.96
CA ALA A 56 11.29 -22.71 24.25
C ALA A 56 11.63 -24.22 24.33
N ARG A 57 11.31 -24.98 23.27
CA ARG A 57 11.65 -26.40 23.19
C ARG A 57 13.15 -26.64 23.17
N VAL A 58 13.89 -25.84 22.42
CA VAL A 58 15.35 -25.92 22.33
C VAL A 58 15.99 -25.62 23.68
N VAL A 59 15.61 -24.51 24.32
CA VAL A 59 16.11 -24.14 25.66
C VAL A 59 15.82 -25.23 26.68
N ASN A 60 14.63 -25.84 26.64
CA ASN A 60 14.30 -26.94 27.53
C ASN A 60 15.13 -28.20 27.27
N ALA A 61 15.40 -28.54 26.00
CA ALA A 61 16.24 -29.67 25.63
C ALA A 61 17.72 -29.46 26.02
N GLU A 62 18.25 -28.24 25.82
CA GLU A 62 19.62 -27.86 26.16
C GLU A 62 19.90 -27.85 27.68
N ARG A 63 18.88 -27.99 28.54
CA ARG A 63 19.07 -28.19 29.99
C ARG A 63 19.62 -29.58 30.33
N GLN A 64 19.44 -30.57 29.45
CA GLN A 64 19.98 -31.91 29.68
C GLN A 64 21.49 -31.94 29.40
N PRO A 65 22.29 -32.60 30.24
CA PRO A 65 23.72 -32.79 29.97
C PRO A 65 23.93 -33.45 28.60
N MET A 66 24.91 -32.96 27.83
CA MET A 66 25.28 -33.44 26.49
C MET A 66 24.28 -33.16 25.35
N MET A 67 23.15 -32.48 25.61
CA MET A 67 22.25 -32.01 24.55
C MET A 67 22.64 -30.61 24.10
N THR A 68 22.90 -30.45 22.80
CA THR A 68 23.19 -29.16 22.16
C THR A 68 22.24 -28.91 21.01
N ARG A 69 21.84 -27.66 20.79
CA ARG A 69 21.05 -27.27 19.62
C ARG A 69 21.69 -27.73 18.32
N LEU A 70 20.84 -28.27 17.44
CA LEU A 70 21.27 -28.70 16.12
C LEU A 70 21.59 -27.49 15.23
N ASN A 71 22.65 -27.60 14.42
CA ASN A 71 23.02 -26.57 13.45
C ASN A 71 21.87 -26.19 12.50
N LYS A 72 21.01 -27.15 12.13
CA LYS A 72 19.81 -26.89 11.31
C LYS A 72 18.83 -25.95 12.01
N VAL A 73 18.63 -26.13 13.31
CA VAL A 73 17.78 -25.26 14.14
C VAL A 73 18.39 -23.88 14.23
N GLN A 74 19.69 -23.78 14.50
CA GLN A 74 20.39 -22.50 14.53
C GLN A 74 20.27 -21.74 13.20
N GLY A 75 20.50 -22.42 12.08
CA GLY A 75 20.37 -21.81 10.75
C GLY A 75 18.92 -21.41 10.43
N TRP A 76 17.92 -22.18 10.87
CA TRP A 76 16.51 -21.80 10.72
C TRP A 76 16.19 -20.52 11.49
N LEU A 77 16.63 -20.41 12.76
CA LEU A 77 16.43 -19.21 13.57
C LEU A 77 17.03 -17.97 12.93
N SER A 78 18.26 -18.06 12.42
CA SER A 78 18.92 -16.96 11.72
C SER A 78 18.15 -16.52 10.46
N ARG A 79 17.59 -17.45 9.69
CA ARG A 79 16.75 -17.11 8.53
C ARG A 79 15.43 -16.44 8.94
N VAL A 80 14.81 -16.91 10.02
CA VAL A 80 13.60 -16.27 10.56
C VAL A 80 13.90 -14.83 11.00
N ASP A 81 15.04 -14.59 11.63
CA ASP A 81 15.46 -13.23 12.00
C ASP A 81 15.67 -12.32 10.79
N ALA A 82 16.27 -12.84 9.71
CA ALA A 82 16.41 -12.10 8.46
C ALA A 82 15.04 -11.76 7.83
N VAL A 83 14.14 -12.76 7.72
CA VAL A 83 12.78 -12.56 7.20
C VAL A 83 12.00 -11.56 8.04
N LYS A 84 12.15 -11.60 9.37
CA LYS A 84 11.53 -10.61 10.26
C LYS A 84 12.00 -9.20 9.94
N ALA A 85 13.31 -8.98 9.81
CA ALA A 85 13.87 -7.67 9.51
C ALA A 85 13.38 -7.13 8.15
N GLU A 86 13.33 -7.99 7.13
CA GLU A 86 12.80 -7.63 5.82
C GLU A 86 11.30 -7.29 5.87
N ALA A 87 10.52 -8.10 6.59
CA ALA A 87 9.07 -7.88 6.75
C ALA A 87 8.77 -6.57 7.51
N ASP A 88 9.49 -6.30 8.61
CA ASP A 88 9.35 -5.04 9.37
C ASP A 88 9.59 -3.82 8.46
N GLU A 89 10.60 -3.89 7.59
CA GLU A 89 10.93 -2.82 6.66
C GLU A 89 9.87 -2.64 5.56
N LEU A 90 9.35 -3.74 5.02
CA LEU A 90 8.24 -3.72 4.06
C LEU A 90 6.95 -3.15 4.67
N ILE A 91 6.62 -3.51 5.90
CA ILE A 91 5.45 -2.98 6.63
C ILE A 91 5.61 -1.48 6.85
N ARG A 92 6.78 -1.02 7.28
CA ARG A 92 7.11 0.40 7.47
C ARG A 92 6.97 1.17 6.15
N HIS A 93 7.59 0.69 5.08
CA HIS A 93 7.51 1.33 3.76
C HIS A 93 6.09 1.32 3.17
N GLY A 94 5.38 0.20 3.30
CA GLY A 94 3.99 0.08 2.86
C GLY A 94 3.10 1.10 3.55
N SER A 95 3.24 1.24 4.88
CA SER A 95 2.49 2.21 5.68
C SER A 95 2.77 3.67 5.26
N GLN A 96 4.03 4.01 5.01
CA GLN A 96 4.42 5.34 4.53
C GLN A 96 3.87 5.65 3.13
N GLU A 97 3.91 4.69 2.22
CA GLU A 97 3.34 4.88 0.88
C GLU A 97 1.81 4.97 0.91
N ILE A 98 1.14 4.21 1.78
CA ILE A 98 -0.31 4.36 2.03
C ILE A 98 -0.62 5.78 2.51
N GLU A 99 0.10 6.28 3.52
CA GLU A 99 -0.09 7.62 4.07
C GLU A 99 0.09 8.71 2.98
N LYS A 100 1.19 8.63 2.22
CA LYS A 100 1.49 9.56 1.12
C LYS A 100 0.40 9.55 0.05
N LEU A 101 -0.12 8.38 -0.29
CA LEU A 101 -1.18 8.25 -1.29
C LEU A 101 -2.53 8.79 -0.78
N CYS A 102 -2.84 8.58 0.51
CA CYS A 102 -4.02 9.12 1.18
C CYS A 102 -3.99 10.67 1.31
N LEU A 103 -2.83 11.29 1.47
CA LEU A 103 -2.67 12.74 1.73
C LEU A 103 -2.60 13.65 0.48
N GLY A 104 -2.82 13.15 -0.74
CA GLY A 104 -2.94 14.04 -1.90
C GLY A 104 -2.61 13.48 -3.28
N GLY A 105 -2.65 12.16 -3.46
CA GLY A 105 -2.21 11.50 -4.69
C GLY A 105 -3.27 11.37 -5.81
N TYR A 106 -4.40 12.07 -5.73
CA TYR A 106 -5.42 11.99 -6.78
C TYR A 106 -5.02 12.79 -8.02
N CYS A 107 -5.45 12.29 -9.20
CA CYS A 107 -5.16 12.77 -10.56
C CYS A 107 -4.47 14.11 -10.56
N SER A 108 -3.22 14.16 -11.09
CA SER A 108 -2.28 15.30 -11.01
C SER A 108 -3.02 16.61 -10.78
N LYS A 109 -2.54 17.50 -9.89
CA LYS A 109 -3.12 18.85 -9.64
C LYS A 109 -3.61 19.60 -10.89
N ASN A 110 -3.13 19.18 -12.06
CA ASN A 110 -3.48 19.65 -13.38
C ASN A 110 -4.63 18.96 -14.15
N CYS A 111 -5.29 17.87 -13.74
CA CYS A 111 -6.36 17.28 -14.60
C CYS A 111 -7.53 18.27 -14.81
N HIS A 112 -8.02 18.88 -13.72
CA HIS A 112 -9.09 19.88 -13.80
C HIS A 112 -8.64 21.17 -14.50
N SER A 113 -7.43 21.66 -14.24
CA SER A 113 -6.91 22.87 -14.87
C SER A 113 -6.58 22.65 -16.35
N SER A 114 -6.02 21.50 -16.74
CA SER A 114 -5.80 21.09 -18.13
C SER A 114 -7.13 20.90 -18.87
N TYR A 115 -8.17 20.36 -18.23
CA TYR A 115 -9.52 20.29 -18.81
C TYR A 115 -10.09 21.70 -19.07
N LYS A 116 -10.01 22.60 -18.07
CA LYS A 116 -10.46 23.98 -18.20
C LYS A 116 -9.69 24.73 -19.30
N LEU A 117 -8.38 24.53 -19.37
CA LEU A 117 -7.51 25.10 -20.40
C LEU A 117 -7.87 24.56 -21.79
N GLY A 118 -8.04 23.25 -21.93
CA GLY A 118 -8.48 22.62 -23.18
C GLY A 118 -9.82 23.18 -23.69
N LYS A 119 -10.78 23.41 -22.78
CA LYS A 119 -12.07 24.04 -23.12
C LYS A 119 -11.90 25.49 -23.59
N GLN A 120 -11.01 26.26 -22.96
CA GLN A 120 -10.69 27.64 -23.37
C GLN A 120 -10.04 27.68 -24.75
N VAL A 121 -9.06 26.81 -25.01
CA VAL A 121 -8.38 26.68 -26.30
C VAL A 121 -9.36 26.27 -27.40
N ALA A 122 -10.19 25.24 -27.15
CA ALA A 122 -11.18 24.77 -28.11
C ALA A 122 -12.25 25.83 -28.43
N LYS A 123 -12.63 26.66 -27.46
CA LYS A 123 -13.53 27.79 -27.70
C LYS A 123 -12.88 28.83 -28.62
N LYS A 124 -11.61 29.18 -28.36
CA LYS A 124 -10.85 30.14 -29.18
C LYS A 124 -10.55 29.67 -30.61
N LEU A 125 -10.47 28.36 -30.85
CA LEU A 125 -10.28 27.80 -32.20
C LEU A 125 -11.56 27.81 -33.05
N ARG A 126 -12.72 28.11 -32.45
CA ARG A 126 -14.03 28.18 -33.14
C ARG A 126 -14.51 29.63 -33.37
N ASP A 127 -13.76 30.60 -32.86
CA ASP A 127 -13.95 32.04 -33.10
C ASP A 127 -13.02 32.48 -34.24
#